data_AF-A0A3D3ZN52-F1
#
_entry.id   AF-A0A3D3ZN52-F1
#
_cell.length_a   1.000
_cell.length_b   1.000
_cell.length_c   1.000
_cell.angle_alpha   90.00
_cell.angle_beta   90.00
_cell.angle_gamma   90.00
#
_symmetry.space_group_name_H-M   'P 1'
#
loop_
_entity.id
_entity.type
_entity.pdbx_description
1 polymer ?
#
loop_
_entity_poly.entity_id
_entity_poly.type
_entity_poly.pdbx_seq_one_letter_code
_entity_poly.pdbx_strand_id
1 'polypeptide(L)'
;RRLSYISGEDLQIMYGIRGERDLTERTLTHLSGYCDTGPVRVGNGAANQKQLDVFGEVLDCIHLYRRQGGFERYGETLNESMWAMMHTLVEYVCAHWHEPDSGIWEVRGDLRHFVYSKVMCWVALDRGIRAAQQLGLEADLPRWCIIRDQIRTDILSHGYNTSLGAFTQSYDNDTLDASNLLLPLVGFIPADDPRMRSTIDRTIERLTDENGFVYRYLSEDGIEGTEGTFSICTFWLVDNLAMQGRVDEARSLFERLLSYAGRLGLFSEEIDSDNRTALGNYPQAFTHIALVNSAINLQKAERRLAEHHTDPVIAAIKLHPANG
;
A
#
# COMPACT_ATOMS: atom_id res chain seq x y z
N ARG A 1 15.13 -8.92 -22.82
CA ARG A 1 15.20 -10.07 -21.90
C ARG A 1 13.85 -10.15 -21.21
N ARG A 2 13.11 -11.27 -21.29
CA ARG A 2 11.79 -11.39 -20.65
C ARG A 2 12.01 -11.55 -19.14
N LEU A 3 11.21 -10.87 -18.33
CA LEU A 3 11.11 -11.13 -16.89
C LEU A 3 10.81 -12.63 -16.72
N SER A 4 11.63 -13.33 -15.94
CA SER A 4 11.37 -14.74 -15.60
C SER A 4 10.40 -14.77 -14.43
N TYR A 5 9.33 -15.55 -14.56
CA TYR A 5 8.34 -15.79 -13.52
C TYR A 5 8.07 -17.30 -13.36
N ILE A 6 9.01 -18.14 -13.83
CA ILE A 6 8.81 -19.58 -14.01
C ILE A 6 8.47 -20.27 -12.68
N SER A 7 9.06 -19.84 -11.57
CA SER A 7 8.83 -20.39 -10.22
C SER A 7 8.22 -19.40 -9.22
N GLY A 8 7.90 -18.16 -9.62
CA GLY A 8 7.56 -17.07 -8.69
C GLY A 8 8.77 -16.50 -7.93
N GLU A 9 9.74 -17.35 -7.54
CA GLU A 9 11.03 -16.96 -6.91
C GLU A 9 11.89 -16.05 -7.79
N ASP A 10 11.70 -16.11 -9.10
CA ASP A 10 12.46 -15.30 -10.06
C ASP A 10 12.07 -13.82 -10.06
N LEU A 11 10.96 -13.45 -9.41
CA LEU A 11 10.50 -12.07 -9.29
C LEU A 11 11.40 -11.32 -8.30
N GLN A 12 12.08 -10.27 -8.77
CA GLN A 12 12.82 -9.33 -7.93
C GLN A 12 11.92 -8.14 -7.62
N ILE A 13 12.13 -7.52 -6.46
CA ILE A 13 11.43 -6.27 -6.13
C ILE A 13 11.73 -5.17 -7.16
N MET A 14 12.94 -5.13 -7.69
CA MET A 14 13.36 -4.03 -8.56
C MET A 14 14.25 -4.47 -9.71
N TYR A 15 14.20 -3.65 -10.76
CA TYR A 15 14.95 -3.82 -11.99
C TYR A 15 15.43 -2.46 -12.48
N GLY A 16 16.52 -2.45 -13.23
CA GLY A 16 16.89 -1.27 -14.02
C GLY A 16 15.82 -0.94 -15.07
N ILE A 17 15.81 0.30 -15.56
CA ILE A 17 14.79 0.81 -16.51
C ILE A 17 14.70 -0.06 -17.79
N ARG A 18 15.78 -0.78 -18.17
CA ARG A 18 15.79 -1.67 -19.34
C ARG A 18 15.68 -3.16 -18.96
N GLY A 19 15.31 -3.45 -17.72
CA GLY A 19 15.15 -4.81 -17.18
C GLY A 19 16.46 -5.43 -16.69
N GLU A 20 17.46 -4.64 -16.34
CA GLU A 20 18.68 -5.12 -15.68
C GLU A 20 18.34 -5.71 -14.31
N ARG A 21 18.87 -6.91 -14.01
CA ARG A 21 18.67 -7.63 -12.74
C ARG A 21 19.76 -7.37 -11.72
N ASP A 22 20.97 -7.06 -12.20
CA ASP A 22 22.11 -6.74 -11.35
C ASP A 22 22.07 -5.25 -11.02
N LEU A 23 21.76 -4.98 -9.75
CA LEU A 23 21.71 -3.65 -9.17
C LEU A 23 22.67 -3.56 -7.98
N THR A 24 23.79 -4.30 -8.04
CA THR A 24 24.81 -4.32 -6.97
C THR A 24 25.14 -2.92 -6.49
N GLU A 25 24.86 -2.67 -5.21
CA GLU A 25 25.08 -1.37 -4.58
C GLU A 25 26.57 -1.10 -4.38
N ARG A 26 27.01 0.13 -4.69
CA ARG A 26 28.39 0.58 -4.52
C ARG A 26 28.43 1.98 -3.94
N THR A 27 29.30 2.20 -2.97
CA THR A 27 29.56 3.53 -2.41
C THR A 27 30.56 4.31 -3.26
N LEU A 28 30.23 5.55 -3.59
CA LEU A 28 31.08 6.48 -4.33
C LEU A 28 31.79 7.42 -3.35
N THR A 29 32.93 6.99 -2.81
CA THR A 29 33.69 7.74 -1.78
C THR A 29 34.29 9.07 -2.26
N HIS A 30 34.26 9.33 -3.57
CA HIS A 30 34.78 10.56 -4.19
C HIS A 30 33.72 11.66 -4.33
N LEU A 31 32.47 11.39 -3.94
CA LEU A 31 31.36 12.35 -3.96
C LEU A 31 30.92 12.63 -2.53
N SER A 32 30.78 13.91 -2.18
CA SER A 32 30.27 14.33 -0.87
C SER A 32 28.74 14.26 -0.77
N GLY A 33 28.05 14.20 -1.90
CA GLY A 33 26.58 14.20 -1.97
C GLY A 33 25.97 15.61 -1.88
N TYR A 34 24.64 15.68 -1.94
CA TYR A 34 23.92 16.94 -1.83
C TYR A 34 23.99 17.46 -0.39
N CYS A 35 24.36 18.73 -0.20
CA CYS A 35 24.54 19.33 1.13
C CYS A 35 25.42 18.47 2.06
N ASP A 36 26.47 17.86 1.52
CA ASP A 36 27.39 16.94 2.23
C ASP A 36 26.71 15.69 2.85
N THR A 37 25.54 15.32 2.31
CA THR A 37 24.81 14.11 2.70
C THR A 37 25.46 12.89 2.04
N GLY A 38 26.12 12.06 2.84
CA GLY A 38 26.72 10.80 2.41
C GLY A 38 26.23 9.60 3.23
N PRO A 39 26.55 8.37 2.81
CA PRO A 39 27.34 8.04 1.62
C PRO A 39 26.53 8.11 0.32
N VAL A 40 27.15 8.60 -0.77
CA VAL A 40 26.56 8.50 -2.12
C VAL A 40 26.66 7.05 -2.61
N ARG A 41 25.53 6.47 -3.00
CA ARG A 41 25.43 5.09 -3.48
C ARG A 41 24.90 5.04 -4.92
N VAL A 42 25.35 4.05 -5.69
CA VAL A 42 24.78 3.67 -6.99
C VAL A 42 24.41 2.20 -6.97
N GLY A 43 23.40 1.81 -7.74
CA GLY A 43 22.71 0.53 -7.55
C GLY A 43 21.66 0.65 -6.44
N ASN A 44 21.11 -0.48 -6.01
CA ASN A 44 20.14 -0.52 -4.93
C ASN A 44 20.22 -1.86 -4.19
N GLY A 45 20.52 -1.80 -2.90
CA GLY A 45 20.72 -2.97 -2.03
C GLY A 45 19.47 -3.82 -1.83
N ALA A 46 18.27 -3.28 -2.06
CA ALA A 46 17.03 -4.02 -1.91
C ALA A 46 16.76 -4.98 -3.07
N ALA A 47 17.50 -4.93 -4.17
CA ALA A 47 17.35 -5.86 -5.30
C ALA A 47 17.52 -7.35 -4.95
N ASN A 48 18.14 -7.66 -3.81
CA ASN A 48 18.30 -9.01 -3.26
C ASN A 48 17.44 -9.27 -2.01
N GLN A 49 16.63 -8.31 -1.57
CA GLN A 49 15.74 -8.48 -0.44
C GLN A 49 14.57 -9.38 -0.81
N LYS A 50 14.11 -10.14 0.19
CA LYS A 50 12.87 -10.89 0.09
C LYS A 50 11.74 -9.98 0.54
N GLN A 51 10.81 -9.71 -0.36
CA GLN A 51 9.62 -8.90 -0.10
C GLN A 51 8.40 -9.66 -0.61
N LEU A 52 7.50 -9.97 0.30
CA LEU A 52 6.31 -10.77 -0.03
C LEU A 52 5.16 -9.90 -0.55
N ASP A 53 5.26 -8.59 -0.39
CA ASP A 53 4.26 -7.62 -0.85
C ASP A 53 4.17 -7.54 -2.39
N VAL A 54 5.29 -7.69 -3.09
CA VAL A 54 5.36 -7.60 -4.57
C VAL A 54 4.36 -8.52 -5.29
N PHE A 55 4.08 -9.71 -4.72
CA PHE A 55 3.10 -10.65 -5.30
C PHE A 55 1.70 -10.07 -5.28
N GLY A 56 1.32 -9.44 -4.16
CA GLY A 56 0.05 -8.74 -4.04
C GLY A 56 -0.04 -7.56 -5.00
N GLU A 57 1.04 -6.79 -5.14
CA GLU A 57 1.07 -5.59 -5.99
C GLU A 57 0.86 -5.90 -7.46
N VAL A 58 1.56 -6.92 -7.97
CA VAL A 58 1.41 -7.37 -9.37
C VAL A 58 -0.02 -7.85 -9.62
N LEU A 59 -0.57 -8.67 -8.71
CA LEU A 59 -1.90 -9.24 -8.88
C LEU A 59 -3.01 -8.21 -8.70
N ASP A 60 -2.83 -7.23 -7.82
CA ASP A 60 -3.76 -6.12 -7.66
C ASP A 60 -3.75 -5.19 -8.87
N CYS A 61 -2.58 -4.90 -9.45
CA CYS A 61 -2.47 -4.14 -10.69
C CYS A 61 -3.28 -4.82 -11.83
N ILE A 62 -3.09 -6.13 -12.03
CA ILE A 62 -3.85 -6.89 -13.05
C ILE A 62 -5.35 -6.88 -12.72
N HIS A 63 -5.71 -7.02 -11.44
CA HIS A 63 -7.10 -6.97 -11.00
C HIS A 63 -7.75 -5.62 -11.32
N LEU A 64 -7.11 -4.51 -10.97
CA LEU A 64 -7.59 -3.15 -11.21
C LEU A 64 -7.68 -2.86 -12.71
N TYR A 65 -6.67 -3.25 -13.49
CA TYR A 65 -6.68 -3.10 -14.95
C TYR A 65 -7.88 -3.83 -15.58
N ARG A 66 -8.13 -5.08 -15.17
CA ARG A 66 -9.32 -5.84 -15.60
C ARG A 66 -10.62 -5.17 -15.17
N ARG A 67 -10.72 -4.79 -13.90
CA ARG A 67 -11.96 -4.19 -13.34
C ARG A 67 -12.33 -2.86 -13.96
N GLN A 68 -11.36 -2.12 -14.49
CA GLN A 68 -11.58 -0.86 -15.20
C GLN A 68 -11.87 -1.05 -16.70
N GLY A 69 -12.02 -2.29 -17.16
CA GLY A 69 -12.28 -2.60 -18.57
C GLY A 69 -11.05 -2.41 -19.46
N GLY A 70 -9.84 -2.47 -18.88
CA GLY A 70 -8.59 -2.20 -19.58
C GLY A 70 -8.37 -3.16 -20.76
N PHE A 71 -8.60 -4.46 -20.55
CA PHE A 71 -8.48 -5.46 -21.61
C PHE A 71 -9.51 -5.23 -22.73
N GLU A 72 -10.78 -5.06 -22.36
CA GLU A 72 -11.89 -4.86 -23.30
C GLU A 72 -11.70 -3.61 -24.15
N ARG A 73 -11.18 -2.52 -23.57
CA ARG A 73 -10.90 -1.27 -24.27
C ARG A 73 -9.93 -1.43 -25.45
N TYR A 74 -9.01 -2.39 -25.37
CA TYR A 74 -8.02 -2.67 -26.41
C TYR A 74 -8.33 -3.95 -27.21
N GLY A 75 -9.50 -4.57 -26.99
CA GLY A 75 -9.86 -5.84 -27.62
C GLY A 75 -8.99 -7.02 -27.16
N GLU A 76 -8.40 -6.89 -25.98
CA GLU A 76 -7.58 -7.93 -25.35
C GLU A 76 -8.41 -8.72 -24.34
N THR A 77 -7.85 -9.84 -23.88
CA THR A 77 -8.38 -10.62 -22.76
C THR A 77 -7.23 -11.05 -21.86
N LEU A 78 -7.56 -11.48 -20.65
CA LEU A 78 -6.61 -12.18 -19.80
C LEU A 78 -6.30 -13.54 -20.45
N ASN A 79 -5.19 -13.57 -21.20
CA ASN A 79 -4.79 -14.74 -21.96
C ASN A 79 -4.17 -15.82 -21.07
N GLU A 80 -3.98 -17.02 -21.63
CA GLU A 80 -3.42 -18.18 -20.93
C GLU A 80 -2.05 -17.91 -20.31
N SER A 81 -1.19 -17.11 -20.96
CA SER A 81 0.14 -16.79 -20.45
C SER A 81 0.09 -15.87 -19.22
N MET A 82 -0.79 -14.89 -19.24
CA MET A 82 -1.04 -14.01 -18.10
C MET A 82 -1.65 -14.79 -16.93
N TRP A 83 -2.61 -15.68 -17.23
CA TRP A 83 -3.19 -16.56 -16.22
C TRP A 83 -2.15 -17.48 -15.60
N ALA A 84 -1.32 -18.14 -16.42
CA ALA A 84 -0.26 -19.01 -15.93
C ALA A 84 0.71 -18.26 -15.00
N MET A 85 1.07 -17.02 -15.33
CA MET A 85 1.88 -16.17 -14.45
C MET A 85 1.16 -15.89 -13.12
N MET A 86 -0.10 -15.41 -13.17
CA MET A 86 -0.88 -15.17 -11.95
C MET A 86 -0.99 -16.42 -11.08
N HIS A 87 -1.30 -17.57 -11.69
CA HIS A 87 -1.41 -18.85 -11.00
C HIS A 87 -0.09 -19.21 -10.31
N THR A 88 1.06 -19.09 -11.00
CA THR A 88 2.37 -19.33 -10.39
C THR A 88 2.64 -18.43 -9.19
N LEU A 89 2.29 -17.14 -9.28
CA LEU A 89 2.47 -16.20 -8.17
C LEU A 89 1.56 -16.54 -6.97
N VAL A 90 0.31 -16.95 -7.22
CA VAL A 90 -0.59 -17.40 -6.13
C VAL A 90 -0.08 -18.68 -5.49
N GLU A 91 0.42 -19.64 -6.26
CA GLU A 91 1.01 -20.86 -5.70
C GLU A 91 2.26 -20.57 -4.88
N TYR A 92 3.09 -19.62 -5.34
CA TYR A 92 4.24 -19.17 -4.57
C TYR A 92 3.81 -18.59 -3.22
N VAL A 93 2.81 -17.70 -3.21
CA VAL A 93 2.25 -17.14 -1.97
C VAL A 93 1.67 -18.24 -1.07
N CYS A 94 0.92 -19.20 -1.63
CA CYS A 94 0.41 -20.34 -0.86
C CYS A 94 1.51 -21.07 -0.09
N ALA A 95 2.67 -21.23 -0.71
CA ALA A 95 3.81 -21.94 -0.14
C ALA A 95 4.67 -21.08 0.80
N HIS A 96 4.68 -19.76 0.70
CA HIS A 96 5.69 -18.90 1.34
C HIS A 96 5.12 -17.78 2.23
N TRP A 97 3.80 -17.58 2.26
CA TRP A 97 3.20 -16.47 3.02
C TRP A 97 3.55 -16.45 4.51
N HIS A 98 3.94 -17.58 5.10
CA HIS A 98 4.28 -17.71 6.52
C HIS A 98 5.73 -17.29 6.85
N GLU A 99 6.54 -16.93 5.86
CA GLU A 99 7.96 -16.59 6.07
C GLU A 99 8.13 -15.09 6.38
N PRO A 100 9.17 -14.68 7.12
CA PRO A 100 9.47 -13.26 7.33
C PRO A 100 10.10 -12.64 6.06
N ASP A 101 10.00 -11.32 5.93
CA ASP A 101 10.46 -10.54 4.77
C ASP A 101 11.00 -9.15 5.20
N SER A 102 11.36 -8.29 4.23
CA SER A 102 11.93 -6.96 4.47
C SER A 102 10.92 -5.81 4.50
N GLY A 103 9.63 -6.08 4.21
CA GLY A 103 8.56 -5.08 4.21
C GLY A 103 8.67 -4.06 3.07
N ILE A 104 7.60 -3.29 2.82
CA ILE A 104 7.54 -2.29 1.73
C ILE A 104 8.61 -1.18 1.85
N TRP A 105 9.10 -0.93 3.07
CA TRP A 105 10.08 0.13 3.34
C TRP A 105 11.54 -0.29 3.12
N GLU A 106 11.79 -1.49 2.61
CA GLU A 106 13.14 -1.99 2.30
C GLU A 106 14.10 -1.98 3.50
N VAL A 107 13.54 -2.20 4.71
CA VAL A 107 14.25 -2.03 5.99
C VAL A 107 15.57 -2.81 5.99
N ARG A 108 16.68 -2.15 6.34
CA ARG A 108 18.03 -2.74 6.37
C ARG A 108 18.30 -3.42 7.71
N GLY A 109 17.37 -4.27 8.13
CA GLY A 109 17.40 -5.00 9.40
C GLY A 109 17.00 -6.47 9.26
N ASP A 110 16.70 -7.10 10.39
CA ASP A 110 16.24 -8.49 10.42
C ASP A 110 14.90 -8.64 9.69
N LEU A 111 14.70 -9.81 9.06
CA LEU A 111 13.42 -10.16 8.44
C LEU A 111 12.34 -10.29 9.52
N ARG A 112 11.16 -9.74 9.24
CA ARG A 112 10.01 -9.78 10.17
C ARG A 112 8.73 -10.18 9.46
N HIS A 113 7.70 -10.50 10.23
CA HIS A 113 6.34 -10.62 9.70
C HIS A 113 5.69 -9.24 9.64
N PHE A 114 6.03 -8.46 8.60
CA PHE A 114 5.42 -7.15 8.38
C PHE A 114 3.93 -7.28 8.06
N VAL A 115 3.09 -6.50 8.73
CA VAL A 115 1.62 -6.60 8.58
C VAL A 115 1.21 -6.34 7.14
N TYR A 116 1.76 -5.29 6.52
CA TYR A 116 1.47 -4.95 5.13
C TYR A 116 1.87 -6.08 4.15
N SER A 117 3.04 -6.71 4.34
CA SER A 117 3.47 -7.83 3.51
C SER A 117 2.51 -9.03 3.58
N LYS A 118 1.99 -9.34 4.78
CA LYS A 118 0.98 -10.38 4.96
C LYS A 118 -0.35 -10.01 4.32
N VAL A 119 -0.77 -8.74 4.45
CA VAL A 119 -1.95 -8.22 3.75
C VAL A 119 -1.80 -8.37 2.24
N MET A 120 -0.63 -8.11 1.69
CA MET A 120 -0.40 -8.24 0.25
C MET A 120 -0.33 -9.70 -0.23
N CYS A 121 0.12 -10.64 0.61
CA CYS A 121 -0.10 -12.07 0.37
C CYS A 121 -1.61 -12.42 0.34
N TRP A 122 -2.40 -11.87 1.25
CA TRP A 122 -3.87 -12.03 1.21
C TRP A 122 -4.48 -11.45 -0.07
N VAL A 123 -4.02 -10.27 -0.51
CA VAL A 123 -4.46 -9.62 -1.76
C VAL A 123 -4.16 -10.50 -2.97
N ALA A 124 -2.95 -11.06 -3.06
CA ALA A 124 -2.58 -11.97 -4.14
C ALA A 124 -3.59 -13.13 -4.29
N LEU A 125 -3.91 -13.79 -3.18
CA LEU A 125 -4.91 -14.87 -3.16
C LEU A 125 -6.31 -14.38 -3.50
N ASP A 126 -6.78 -13.28 -2.91
CA ASP A 126 -8.11 -12.72 -3.21
C ASP A 126 -8.26 -12.38 -4.71
N ARG A 127 -7.22 -11.77 -5.31
CA ARG A 127 -7.24 -11.41 -6.74
C ARG A 127 -7.20 -12.63 -7.66
N GLY A 128 -6.39 -13.64 -7.31
CA GLY A 128 -6.34 -14.92 -8.01
C GLY A 128 -7.67 -15.66 -7.98
N ILE A 129 -8.27 -15.79 -6.80
CA ILE A 129 -9.59 -16.43 -6.60
C ILE A 129 -10.66 -15.73 -7.43
N ARG A 130 -10.73 -14.39 -7.35
CA ARG A 130 -11.71 -13.60 -8.12
C ARG A 130 -11.51 -13.76 -9.63
N ALA A 131 -10.26 -13.80 -10.10
CA ALA A 131 -9.96 -14.03 -11.50
C ALA A 131 -10.47 -15.40 -11.97
N ALA A 132 -10.13 -16.47 -11.25
CA ALA A 132 -10.57 -17.82 -11.56
C ALA A 132 -12.10 -17.95 -11.58
N GLN A 133 -12.78 -17.42 -10.58
CA GLN A 133 -14.24 -17.48 -10.50
C GLN A 133 -14.95 -16.68 -11.60
N GLN A 134 -14.51 -15.45 -11.86
CA GLN A 134 -15.18 -14.56 -12.81
C GLN A 134 -14.96 -14.97 -14.27
N LEU A 135 -13.82 -15.59 -14.56
CA LEU A 135 -13.42 -15.96 -15.92
C LEU A 135 -13.53 -17.47 -16.19
N GLY A 136 -13.92 -18.27 -15.20
CA GLY A 136 -14.03 -19.73 -15.33
C GLY A 136 -12.68 -20.42 -15.55
N LEU A 137 -11.61 -19.90 -14.93
CA LEU A 137 -10.25 -20.44 -15.09
C LEU A 137 -10.01 -21.56 -14.07
N GLU A 138 -9.25 -22.58 -14.48
CA GLU A 138 -8.90 -23.71 -13.63
C GLU A 138 -7.94 -23.28 -12.51
N ALA A 139 -8.33 -23.56 -11.27
CA ALA A 139 -7.55 -23.33 -10.05
C ALA A 139 -8.04 -24.25 -8.93
N ASP A 140 -7.17 -24.55 -7.96
CA ASP A 140 -7.54 -25.20 -6.69
C ASP A 140 -8.22 -24.20 -5.75
N LEU A 141 -9.41 -23.72 -6.15
CA LEU A 141 -10.21 -22.73 -5.42
C LEU A 141 -10.47 -23.12 -3.95
N PRO A 142 -10.80 -24.38 -3.61
CA PRO A 142 -10.98 -24.77 -2.21
C PRO A 142 -9.73 -24.50 -1.37
N ARG A 143 -8.54 -24.91 -1.83
CA ARG A 143 -7.29 -24.66 -1.10
C ARG A 143 -6.95 -23.18 -1.03
N TRP A 144 -7.07 -22.44 -2.13
CA TRP A 144 -6.77 -21.01 -2.15
C TRP A 144 -7.66 -20.23 -1.18
N CYS A 145 -8.96 -20.53 -1.13
CA CYS A 145 -9.88 -19.91 -0.18
C CYS A 145 -9.48 -20.21 1.28
N ILE A 146 -9.13 -21.46 1.60
CA ILE A 146 -8.67 -21.84 2.95
C ILE A 146 -7.43 -21.03 3.34
N ILE A 147 -6.42 -20.97 2.47
CA ILE A 147 -5.17 -20.25 2.75
C ILE A 147 -5.42 -18.75 2.89
N ARG A 148 -6.24 -18.15 2.02
CA ARG A 148 -6.63 -16.74 2.13
C ARG A 148 -7.27 -16.44 3.49
N ASP A 149 -8.17 -17.30 3.93
CA ASP A 149 -8.87 -17.11 5.21
C ASP A 149 -7.97 -17.37 6.42
N GLN A 150 -6.98 -18.26 6.29
CA GLN A 150 -5.90 -18.45 7.27
C GLN A 150 -5.05 -17.19 7.40
N ILE A 151 -4.56 -16.62 6.29
CA ILE A 151 -3.76 -15.38 6.30
C ILE A 151 -4.56 -14.24 6.94
N ARG A 152 -5.85 -14.11 6.61
CA ARG A 152 -6.72 -13.10 7.23
C ARG A 152 -6.79 -13.28 8.74
N THR A 153 -7.01 -14.51 9.20
CA THR A 153 -7.12 -14.82 10.63
C THR A 153 -5.81 -14.52 11.35
N ASP A 154 -4.69 -14.89 10.73
CA ASP A 154 -3.34 -14.66 11.22
C ASP A 154 -3.04 -13.15 11.41
N ILE A 155 -3.28 -12.34 10.37
CA ILE A 155 -3.11 -10.88 10.43
C ILE A 155 -3.98 -10.24 11.51
N LEU A 156 -5.25 -10.64 11.62
CA LEU A 156 -6.15 -10.05 12.61
C LEU A 156 -5.79 -10.45 14.05
N SER A 157 -5.09 -11.57 14.23
CA SER A 157 -4.68 -12.07 15.54
C SER A 157 -3.33 -11.52 15.98
N HIS A 158 -2.38 -11.36 15.06
CA HIS A 158 -0.99 -11.01 15.35
C HIS A 158 -0.61 -9.60 14.91
N GLY A 159 -1.31 -9.02 13.94
CA GLY A 159 -1.04 -7.69 13.39
C GLY A 159 -1.75 -6.55 14.11
N TYR A 160 -2.84 -6.82 14.84
CA TYR A 160 -3.57 -5.81 15.60
C TYR A 160 -3.23 -5.89 17.10
N ASN A 161 -2.54 -4.88 17.60
CA ASN A 161 -2.19 -4.78 19.01
C ASN A 161 -3.34 -4.16 19.80
N THR A 162 -4.03 -4.96 20.61
CA THR A 162 -5.21 -4.53 21.38
C THR A 162 -4.88 -3.54 22.50
N SER A 163 -3.68 -3.61 23.08
CA SER A 163 -3.22 -2.68 24.12
C SER A 163 -2.93 -1.30 23.54
N LEU A 164 -2.32 -1.24 22.35
CA LEU A 164 -2.08 -0.01 21.61
C LEU A 164 -3.37 0.52 20.97
N GLY A 165 -4.24 -0.39 20.53
CA GLY A 165 -5.44 -0.10 19.76
C GLY A 165 -5.15 0.21 18.29
N ALA A 166 -4.15 -0.44 17.68
CA ALA A 166 -3.77 -0.19 16.29
C ALA A 166 -3.16 -1.43 15.62
N PHE A 167 -3.22 -1.48 14.29
CA PHE A 167 -2.32 -2.33 13.52
C PHE A 167 -0.89 -1.80 13.66
N THR A 168 0.05 -2.70 13.89
CA THR A 168 1.47 -2.40 14.10
C THR A 168 2.28 -2.67 12.84
N GLN A 169 3.55 -2.27 12.82
CA GLN A 169 4.45 -2.45 11.70
C GLN A 169 4.63 -3.93 11.34
N SER A 170 4.93 -4.73 12.36
CA SER A 170 5.14 -6.17 12.26
C SER A 170 4.42 -6.87 13.40
N TYR A 171 4.28 -8.18 13.29
CA TYR A 171 3.76 -9.00 14.37
C TYR A 171 4.59 -8.84 15.63
N ASP A 172 3.91 -8.95 16.78
CA ASP A 172 4.48 -8.92 18.12
C ASP A 172 5.35 -7.66 18.42
N ASN A 173 5.09 -6.57 17.69
CA ASN A 173 5.70 -5.24 17.87
C ASN A 173 4.64 -4.22 18.36
N ASP A 174 5.07 -3.07 18.89
CA ASP A 174 4.24 -1.92 19.25
C ASP A 174 4.51 -0.67 18.38
N THR A 175 5.42 -0.75 17.41
CA THR A 175 5.67 0.32 16.44
C THR A 175 4.47 0.52 15.49
N LEU A 176 4.03 1.76 15.33
CA LEU A 176 3.05 2.16 14.31
C LEU A 176 3.71 2.27 12.94
N ASP A 177 2.97 1.98 11.88
CA ASP A 177 3.45 2.08 10.50
C ASP A 177 2.38 2.62 9.57
N ALA A 178 2.74 3.58 8.72
CA ALA A 178 1.85 4.23 7.78
C ALA A 178 1.40 3.31 6.63
N SER A 179 2.11 2.22 6.35
CA SER A 179 1.66 1.19 5.40
C SER A 179 0.33 0.56 5.82
N ASN A 180 -0.02 0.62 7.12
CA ASN A 180 -1.31 0.14 7.60
C ASN A 180 -2.50 0.99 7.08
N LEU A 181 -2.26 2.22 6.59
CA LEU A 181 -3.26 3.04 5.92
C LEU A 181 -3.71 2.45 4.57
N LEU A 182 -2.93 1.53 3.98
CA LEU A 182 -3.29 0.86 2.72
C LEU A 182 -4.28 -0.29 2.89
N LEU A 183 -4.43 -0.85 4.10
CA LEU A 183 -5.30 -2.01 4.37
C LEU A 183 -6.73 -1.85 3.83
N PRO A 184 -7.44 -0.72 4.08
CA PRO A 184 -8.76 -0.52 3.51
C PRO A 184 -8.73 -0.19 2.01
N LEU A 185 -7.66 0.43 1.52
CA LEU A 185 -7.50 0.78 0.12
C LEU A 185 -7.36 -0.46 -0.78
N VAL A 186 -6.68 -1.50 -0.30
CA VAL A 186 -6.58 -2.80 -0.98
C VAL A 186 -7.78 -3.73 -0.68
N GLY A 187 -8.73 -3.28 0.16
CA GLY A 187 -9.95 -4.00 0.49
C GLY A 187 -9.77 -5.13 1.51
N PHE A 188 -8.71 -5.11 2.31
CA PHE A 188 -8.48 -6.10 3.37
C PHE A 188 -9.47 -5.91 4.53
N ILE A 189 -9.68 -4.68 4.98
CA ILE A 189 -10.59 -4.35 6.08
C ILE A 189 -11.44 -3.13 5.71
N PRO A 190 -12.73 -3.06 6.07
CA PRO A 190 -13.51 -1.84 5.87
C PRO A 190 -12.88 -0.64 6.59
N ALA A 191 -12.90 0.54 5.97
CA ALA A 191 -12.36 1.75 6.58
C ALA A 191 -13.10 2.14 7.87
N ASP A 192 -14.35 1.74 8.02
CA ASP A 192 -15.18 1.98 9.20
C ASP A 192 -15.11 0.87 10.26
N ASP A 193 -14.33 -0.19 10.04
CA ASP A 193 -14.07 -1.20 11.07
C ASP A 193 -13.46 -0.54 12.33
N PRO A 194 -13.92 -0.88 13.54
CA PRO A 194 -13.40 -0.29 14.78
C PRO A 194 -11.88 -0.35 14.91
N ARG A 195 -11.24 -1.43 14.42
CA ARG A 195 -9.79 -1.58 14.44
C ARG A 195 -9.09 -0.61 13.48
N MET A 196 -9.70 -0.35 12.33
CA MET A 196 -9.15 0.59 11.35
C MET A 196 -9.34 2.03 11.83
N ARG A 197 -10.51 2.37 12.38
CA ARG A 197 -10.77 3.66 13.04
C ARG A 197 -9.74 3.95 14.13
N SER A 198 -9.54 3.02 15.05
CA SER A 198 -8.57 3.19 16.13
C SER A 198 -7.14 3.30 15.60
N THR A 199 -6.79 2.55 14.54
CA THR A 199 -5.48 2.66 13.89
C THR A 199 -5.25 4.06 13.31
N ILE A 200 -6.22 4.62 12.60
CA ILE A 200 -6.14 5.98 12.03
C ILE A 200 -6.03 7.03 13.13
N ASP A 201 -6.81 6.89 14.21
CA ASP A 201 -6.73 7.82 15.34
C ASP A 201 -5.36 7.76 16.03
N ARG A 202 -4.76 6.56 16.18
CA ARG A 202 -3.39 6.40 16.69
C ARG A 202 -2.33 6.94 15.74
N THR A 203 -2.50 6.79 14.43
CA THR A 203 -1.64 7.41 13.42
C THR A 203 -1.65 8.93 13.56
N ILE A 204 -2.83 9.54 13.68
CA ILE A 204 -2.96 11.01 13.88
C ILE A 204 -2.35 11.45 15.22
N GLU A 205 -2.51 10.66 16.29
CA GLU A 205 -1.99 11.05 17.60
C GLU A 205 -0.46 10.94 17.69
N ARG A 206 0.14 9.93 17.05
CA ARG A 206 1.51 9.49 17.36
C ARG A 206 2.44 9.36 16.17
N LEU A 207 1.91 9.37 14.95
CA LEU A 207 2.68 9.18 13.73
C LEU A 207 2.56 10.39 12.79
N THR A 208 2.04 11.52 13.28
CA THR A 208 2.06 12.78 12.57
C THR A 208 2.84 13.85 13.30
N ASP A 209 3.38 14.80 12.54
CA ASP A 209 3.92 16.04 13.08
C ASP A 209 2.81 17.05 13.48
N GLU A 210 3.21 18.25 13.90
CA GLU A 210 2.29 19.34 14.27
C GLU A 210 1.41 19.85 13.11
N ASN A 211 1.84 19.60 11.86
CA ASN A 211 1.09 19.93 10.64
C ASN A 211 0.13 18.80 10.23
N GLY A 212 0.13 17.66 10.93
CA GLY A 212 -0.66 16.48 10.59
C GLY A 212 -0.08 15.64 9.45
N PHE A 213 1.18 15.84 9.09
CA PHE A 213 1.87 15.05 8.06
C PHE A 213 2.48 13.79 8.66
N VAL A 214 2.39 12.70 7.90
CA VAL A 214 2.58 11.34 8.41
C VAL A 214 4.03 10.87 8.19
N TYR A 215 4.67 10.36 9.23
CA TYR A 215 5.93 9.62 9.14
C TYR A 215 5.69 8.17 8.69
N ARG A 216 6.67 7.49 8.08
CA ARG A 216 6.54 6.05 7.76
C ARG A 216 6.33 5.22 9.02
N TYR A 217 7.20 5.42 9.99
CA TYR A 217 7.23 4.84 11.33
C TYR A 217 8.21 5.69 12.18
N LEU A 218 8.22 5.50 13.51
CA LEU A 218 9.15 6.16 14.42
C LEU A 218 9.98 5.10 15.18
N SER A 219 10.86 4.42 14.46
CA SER A 219 11.75 3.36 14.97
C SER A 219 13.03 3.29 14.14
N GLU A 220 14.08 2.66 14.67
CA GLU A 220 15.32 2.41 13.91
C GLU A 220 15.10 1.39 12.77
N ASP A 221 15.57 1.70 11.57
CA ASP A 221 15.44 0.89 10.35
C ASP A 221 16.78 0.46 9.72
N GLY A 222 17.87 0.80 10.38
CA GLY A 222 19.24 0.55 9.91
C GLY A 222 19.81 1.65 9.01
N ILE A 223 19.12 2.80 8.87
CA ILE A 223 19.61 4.00 8.18
C ILE A 223 19.90 5.10 9.21
N GLU A 224 21.09 5.70 9.14
CA GLU A 224 21.45 6.84 9.99
C GLU A 224 20.80 8.13 9.46
N GLY A 225 20.14 8.89 10.33
CA GLY A 225 19.58 10.20 9.99
C GLY A 225 18.27 10.49 10.69
N THR A 226 17.72 11.67 10.41
CA THR A 226 16.35 12.06 10.79
C THR A 226 15.53 12.14 9.51
N GLU A 227 14.48 11.33 9.40
CA GLU A 227 13.57 11.38 8.26
C GLU A 227 12.58 12.56 8.37
N GLY A 228 12.17 13.07 7.22
CA GLY A 228 11.00 13.93 7.11
C GLY A 228 9.70 13.15 7.14
N THR A 229 8.59 13.88 7.06
CA THR A 229 7.28 13.25 6.85
C THR A 229 7.14 12.79 5.41
N PHE A 230 6.48 11.66 5.18
CA PHE A 230 6.29 11.11 3.84
C PHE A 230 5.00 11.64 3.22
N SER A 231 5.15 12.32 2.08
CA SER A 231 4.01 12.96 1.40
C SER A 231 2.94 11.94 1.01
N ILE A 232 3.36 10.77 0.53
CA ILE A 232 2.45 9.69 0.13
C ILE A 232 1.64 9.14 1.31
N CYS A 233 2.25 8.99 2.48
CA CYS A 233 1.58 8.50 3.69
C CYS A 233 0.49 9.48 4.15
N THR A 234 0.75 10.77 4.00
CA THR A 234 -0.24 11.82 4.29
C THR A 234 -1.43 11.75 3.32
N PHE A 235 -1.20 11.49 2.03
CA PHE A 235 -2.30 11.24 1.07
C PHE A 235 -3.10 9.98 1.41
N TRP A 236 -2.45 8.90 1.87
CA TRP A 236 -3.18 7.71 2.34
C TRP A 236 -4.03 8.01 3.57
N LEU A 237 -3.58 8.88 4.48
CA LEU A 237 -4.40 9.34 5.60
C LEU A 237 -5.61 10.15 5.12
N VAL A 238 -5.44 11.05 4.15
CA VAL A 238 -6.56 11.77 3.50
C VAL A 238 -7.58 10.79 2.94
N ASP A 239 -7.15 9.77 2.21
CA ASP A 239 -8.05 8.75 1.64
C ASP A 239 -8.84 8.02 2.72
N ASN A 240 -8.19 7.64 3.82
CA ASN A 240 -8.83 6.98 4.95
C ASN A 240 -9.88 7.87 5.64
N LEU A 241 -9.55 9.13 5.89
CA LEU A 241 -10.48 10.11 6.45
C LEU A 241 -11.71 10.29 5.54
N ALA A 242 -11.50 10.41 4.23
CA ALA A 242 -12.58 10.51 3.25
C ALA A 242 -13.46 9.24 3.24
N MET A 243 -12.86 8.04 3.29
CA MET A 243 -13.59 6.76 3.35
C MET A 243 -14.38 6.58 4.65
N GLN A 244 -13.93 7.19 5.76
CA GLN A 244 -14.64 7.18 7.05
C GLN A 244 -15.73 8.27 7.16
N GLY A 245 -15.92 9.09 6.12
CA GLY A 245 -16.86 10.20 6.14
C GLY A 245 -16.36 11.43 6.90
N ARG A 246 -15.09 11.45 7.34
CA ARG A 246 -14.41 12.60 7.96
C ARG A 246 -13.95 13.58 6.86
N VAL A 247 -14.90 14.00 6.01
CA VAL A 247 -14.63 14.71 4.74
C VAL A 247 -13.96 16.06 4.96
N ASP A 248 -14.39 16.83 5.97
CA ASP A 248 -13.81 18.14 6.26
C ASP A 248 -12.36 18.05 6.76
N GLU A 249 -12.06 17.03 7.57
CA GLU A 249 -10.70 16.74 8.03
C GLU A 249 -9.81 16.31 6.86
N ALA A 250 -10.32 15.41 6.01
CA ALA A 250 -9.63 14.95 4.80
C ALA A 250 -9.30 16.12 3.86
N ARG A 251 -10.28 17.01 3.60
CA ARG A 251 -10.10 18.21 2.79
C ARG A 251 -9.05 19.14 3.39
N SER A 252 -9.15 19.43 4.69
CA SER A 252 -8.23 20.34 5.36
C SER A 252 -6.79 19.84 5.31
N LEU A 253 -6.58 18.54 5.52
CA LEU A 253 -5.26 17.92 5.41
C LEU A 253 -4.74 17.91 3.96
N PHE A 254 -5.60 17.60 2.99
CA PHE A 254 -5.26 17.60 1.57
C PHE A 254 -4.82 18.99 1.08
N GLU A 255 -5.61 20.03 1.38
CA GLU A 255 -5.32 21.42 0.99
C GLU A 255 -4.06 21.95 1.70
N ARG A 256 -3.83 21.54 2.95
CA ARG A 256 -2.59 21.85 3.67
C ARG A 256 -1.38 21.24 2.98
N LEU A 257 -1.42 19.94 2.65
CA LEU A 257 -0.33 19.27 1.95
C LEU A 257 -0.09 19.87 0.56
N LEU A 258 -1.15 20.27 -0.17
CA LEU A 258 -1.01 20.98 -1.43
C LEU A 258 -0.18 22.27 -1.35
N SER A 259 -0.20 22.96 -0.21
CA SER A 259 0.59 24.17 0.02
C SER A 259 2.10 23.93 0.14
N TYR A 260 2.53 22.67 0.24
CA TYR A 260 3.94 22.24 0.30
C TYR A 260 4.49 21.78 -1.06
N ALA A 261 3.67 21.81 -2.11
CA ALA A 261 4.18 21.56 -3.46
C ALA A 261 5.27 22.58 -3.81
N GLY A 262 6.34 22.13 -4.47
CA GLY A 262 7.38 23.01 -4.98
C GLY A 262 6.84 24.02 -6.00
N ARG A 263 7.67 24.97 -6.44
CA ARG A 263 7.26 26.03 -7.39
C ARG A 263 6.67 25.51 -8.71
N LEU A 264 6.97 24.27 -9.08
CA LEU A 264 6.46 23.61 -10.28
C LEU A 264 5.18 22.78 -10.02
N GLY A 265 4.62 22.84 -8.81
CA GLY A 265 3.53 21.97 -8.36
C GLY A 265 3.98 20.52 -8.11
N LEU A 266 5.29 20.28 -8.00
CA LEU A 266 5.86 18.94 -7.83
C LEU A 266 6.18 18.65 -6.37
N PHE A 267 6.00 17.39 -5.98
CA PHE A 267 6.32 16.88 -4.66
C PHE A 267 7.59 16.04 -4.66
N SER A 268 8.33 16.14 -3.56
CA SER A 268 9.33 15.16 -3.16
C SER A 268 8.69 13.94 -2.48
N GLU A 269 9.53 12.97 -2.17
CA GLU A 269 9.19 11.84 -1.31
C GLU A 269 8.86 12.30 0.11
N GLU A 270 9.76 13.08 0.69
CA GLU A 270 9.68 13.58 2.05
C GLU A 270 9.55 15.10 2.10
N ILE A 271 9.00 15.58 3.20
CA ILE A 271 8.90 17.00 3.55
C ILE A 271 9.46 17.17 4.96
N ASP A 272 10.46 18.03 5.09
CA ASP A 272 10.75 18.70 6.35
C ASP A 272 9.65 19.75 6.56
N SER A 273 8.76 19.50 7.51
CA SER A 273 7.56 20.32 7.68
C SER A 273 7.82 21.63 8.43
N ASP A 274 8.93 21.72 9.17
CA ASP A 274 9.35 22.90 9.93
C ASP A 274 9.84 24.00 8.99
N ASN A 275 10.69 23.63 8.02
CA ASN A 275 11.28 24.59 7.09
C ASN A 275 10.77 24.44 5.64
N ARG A 276 9.86 23.49 5.39
CA ARG A 276 9.25 23.18 4.09
C ARG A 276 10.22 22.66 3.03
N THR A 277 11.37 22.11 3.45
CA THR A 277 12.36 21.57 2.52
C THR A 277 11.87 20.27 1.91
N ALA A 278 12.01 20.16 0.59
CA ALA A 278 11.82 18.93 -0.14
C ALA A 278 13.00 17.98 0.14
N LEU A 279 12.70 16.79 0.65
CA LEU A 279 13.69 15.77 1.03
C LEU A 279 13.48 14.47 0.22
N GLY A 280 14.54 13.66 0.10
CA GLY A 280 14.49 12.41 -0.66
C GLY A 280 14.32 12.61 -2.17
N ASN A 281 13.70 11.64 -2.83
CA ASN A 281 13.53 11.66 -4.29
C ASN A 281 12.68 12.86 -4.77
N TYR A 282 13.11 13.56 -5.82
CA TYR A 282 12.36 14.68 -6.42
C TYR A 282 12.49 14.73 -7.96
N PRO A 283 11.37 14.80 -8.70
CA PRO A 283 9.99 14.62 -8.24
C PRO A 283 9.70 13.14 -7.94
N GLN A 284 8.91 12.88 -6.89
CA GLN A 284 8.55 11.51 -6.52
C GLN A 284 7.25 11.06 -7.19
N ALA A 285 7.33 10.17 -8.17
CA ALA A 285 6.18 9.76 -8.98
C ALA A 285 5.04 9.15 -8.14
N PHE A 286 5.36 8.32 -7.14
CA PHE A 286 4.36 7.69 -6.28
C PHE A 286 3.55 8.69 -5.46
N THR A 287 4.19 9.75 -4.95
CA THR A 287 3.50 10.85 -4.28
C THR A 287 2.46 11.50 -5.20
N HIS A 288 2.78 11.69 -6.48
CA HIS A 288 1.85 12.31 -7.43
C HIS A 288 0.69 11.37 -7.81
N ILE A 289 0.91 10.06 -7.84
CA ILE A 289 -0.17 9.07 -8.02
C ILE A 289 -1.13 9.17 -6.83
N ALA A 290 -0.62 9.20 -5.60
CA ALA A 290 -1.44 9.34 -4.40
C ALA A 290 -2.21 10.67 -4.38
N LEU A 291 -1.57 11.78 -4.75
CA LEU A 291 -2.24 13.08 -4.91
C LEU A 291 -3.47 12.99 -5.83
N VAL A 292 -3.32 12.39 -7.01
CA VAL A 292 -4.42 12.26 -7.98
C VAL A 292 -5.53 11.36 -7.42
N ASN A 293 -5.15 10.23 -6.80
CA ASN A 293 -6.10 9.32 -6.19
C ASN A 293 -6.89 10.00 -5.06
N SER A 294 -6.22 10.72 -4.17
CA SER A 294 -6.86 11.44 -3.06
C SER A 294 -7.79 12.55 -3.53
N ALA A 295 -7.42 13.30 -4.57
CA ALA A 295 -8.33 14.28 -5.18
C ALA A 295 -9.63 13.64 -5.68
N ILE A 296 -9.53 12.47 -6.35
CA ILE A 296 -10.68 11.73 -6.86
C ILE A 296 -11.51 11.16 -5.71
N ASN A 297 -10.88 10.57 -4.70
CA ASN A 297 -11.56 9.96 -3.55
C ASN A 297 -12.27 11.00 -2.70
N LEU A 298 -11.63 12.14 -2.45
CA LEU A 298 -12.21 13.27 -1.73
C LEU A 298 -13.45 13.81 -2.48
N GLN A 299 -13.35 14.03 -3.80
CA GLN A 299 -14.50 14.43 -4.61
C GLN A 299 -15.66 13.43 -4.52
N LYS A 300 -15.38 12.12 -4.54
CA LYS A 300 -16.41 11.08 -4.38
C LYS A 300 -17.06 11.14 -2.99
N ALA A 301 -16.27 11.34 -1.93
CA ALA A 301 -16.77 11.43 -0.57
C ALA A 301 -17.67 12.66 -0.36
N GLU A 302 -17.29 13.80 -0.92
CA GLU A 302 -18.09 15.03 -0.92
C GLU A 302 -19.43 14.86 -1.62
N ARG A 303 -19.44 14.18 -2.77
CA ARG A 303 -20.70 13.88 -3.49
C ARG A 303 -21.63 13.00 -2.66
N ARG A 304 -21.10 11.94 -2.04
CA ARG A 304 -21.90 11.08 -1.14
C ARG A 304 -22.49 11.86 0.02
N LEU A 305 -21.68 12.74 0.64
CA LEU A 305 -22.14 13.60 1.73
C LEU A 305 -23.27 14.53 1.26
N ALA A 306 -23.10 15.18 0.10
CA ALA A 306 -24.12 16.04 -0.49
C ALA A 306 -25.41 15.27 -0.83
N GLU A 307 -25.30 14.08 -1.42
CA GLU A 307 -26.43 13.22 -1.77
C GLU A 307 -27.25 12.82 -0.52
N HIS A 308 -26.57 12.45 0.58
CA HIS A 308 -27.24 12.16 1.86
C HIS A 308 -27.92 13.38 2.50
N HIS A 309 -27.48 14.59 2.19
CA HIS A 309 -28.11 15.83 2.64
C HIS A 309 -29.23 16.32 1.70
N THR A 310 -29.30 15.82 0.47
CA THR A 310 -30.34 16.20 -0.52
C THR A 310 -31.60 15.35 -0.48
N ASP A 311 -31.60 14.21 0.22
CA ASP A 311 -32.83 13.49 0.53
C ASP A 311 -33.49 14.10 1.76
N PRO A 312 -34.65 14.79 1.63
CA PRO A 312 -35.48 15.03 2.81
C PRO A 312 -35.86 13.66 3.36
N VAL A 313 -35.69 13.48 4.68
CA VAL A 313 -36.16 12.28 5.39
C VAL A 313 -37.66 12.10 5.11
N ILE A 314 -38.00 11.36 4.07
CA ILE A 314 -39.30 10.72 3.92
C ILE A 314 -39.14 9.35 4.56
N ALA A 315 -39.85 9.21 5.67
CA ALA A 315 -39.92 8.01 6.47
C ALA A 315 -40.20 6.75 5.64
N ALA A 316 -39.45 5.69 5.98
CA ALA A 316 -39.79 4.27 5.93
C ALA A 316 -40.52 3.72 4.67
N ILE A 317 -39.82 2.80 3.98
CA ILE A 317 -40.45 1.55 3.53
C ILE A 317 -39.54 0.39 3.94
N LYS A 318 -40.02 -0.44 4.88
CA LYS A 318 -39.48 -1.77 5.15
C LYS A 318 -39.73 -2.66 3.93
N LEU A 319 -38.74 -3.46 3.54
CA LEU A 319 -38.98 -4.69 2.78
C LEU A 319 -38.38 -5.87 3.55
N HIS A 320 -39.25 -6.83 3.87
CA HIS A 320 -38.92 -8.11 4.50
C HIS A 320 -38.02 -8.98 3.60
N PRO A 321 -37.26 -9.93 4.18
CA PRO A 321 -36.49 -10.89 3.41
C PRO A 321 -37.43 -11.92 2.78
N ALA A 322 -37.31 -12.16 1.48
CA ALA A 322 -37.96 -13.30 0.85
C ALA A 322 -36.92 -14.41 0.66
N ASN A 323 -37.12 -15.50 1.41
CA ASN A 323 -36.66 -16.83 1.06
C ASN A 323 -37.24 -17.25 -0.29
N GLY A 324 -36.47 -18.01 -1.06
CA GLY A 324 -36.86 -18.69 -2.30
C GLY A 324 -35.65 -19.33 -2.94
#